data_AF-A0A5N5XFP7-F1
#
_entry.id   AF-A0A5N5XFP7-F1
#
_cell.length_a   1.000
_cell.length_b   1.000
_cell.length_c   1.000
_cell.angle_alpha   90.00
_cell.angle_beta   90.00
_cell.angle_gamma   90.00
#
_symmetry.space_group_name_H-M   'P 1'
#
loop_
_entity.id
_entity.type
_entity.pdbx_description
1 polymer ?
#
loop_
_entity_poly.entity_id
_entity_poly.type
_entity_poly.pdbx_seq_one_letter_code
_entity_poly.pdbx_strand_id
1 'polypeptide(L)'
;MSMEAVFKERQTFENKEIENMQKELKQFSLRIAPGYSWQRILRYPQPKAHEEALNQEKIDVAEARMKGKIGEAEKEGRMKQEISKIDADTARQETKRKAEKAKAGSELMSRQTELDPVFKLQKPVESTRAETEPERLRASEVTKSKVVRESAEQDADAAYYTEQKAADAQLYKQKMAADATYYRQSKEADASLYQQKREAEGIFEMAKAYGALIDVLGGPQAFLQFRMENGRYERLAKATARLSEDFNQRSRDGILVRDGSGDSIAPVRNIMQGLPPLLDTIHEQTGMSPPSWLA
;
A
#
# COMPACT_ATOMS: atom_id res chain seq x y z
N MET A 1 -35.96 16.50 34.98
CA MET A 1 -34.90 17.19 34.21
C MET A 1 -35.42 18.56 33.81
N SER A 2 -34.70 19.65 34.13
CA SER A 2 -35.12 21.02 33.78
C SER A 2 -34.71 21.35 32.34
N MET A 3 -35.48 22.20 31.66
CA MET A 3 -35.24 22.59 30.27
C MET A 3 -33.87 23.26 30.08
N GLU A 4 -33.37 23.97 31.09
CA GLU A 4 -32.03 24.57 31.11
C GLU A 4 -30.89 23.55 31.10
N ALA A 5 -31.06 22.41 31.76
CA ALA A 5 -30.05 21.34 31.76
C ALA A 5 -29.87 20.75 30.35
N VAL A 6 -30.99 20.55 29.63
CA VAL A 6 -30.98 20.04 28.26
C VAL A 6 -30.30 21.03 27.30
N PHE A 7 -30.54 22.34 27.46
CA PHE A 7 -29.86 23.36 26.66
C PHE A 7 -28.35 23.44 26.92
N LYS A 8 -27.94 23.29 28.19
CA LYS A 8 -26.52 23.30 28.56
C LYS A 8 -25.80 22.05 28.06
N GLU A 9 -26.41 20.88 28.20
CA GLU A 9 -25.89 19.63 27.63
C GLU A 9 -25.75 19.70 26.11
N ARG A 10 -26.75 20.26 25.42
CA ARG A 10 -26.67 20.47 23.97
C ARG A 10 -25.52 21.39 23.57
N GLN A 11 -25.29 22.49 24.30
CA GLN A 11 -24.15 23.37 24.04
C GLN A 11 -22.80 22.67 24.27
N THR A 12 -22.70 21.84 25.31
CA THR A 12 -21.47 21.06 25.54
C THR A 12 -21.23 20.00 24.47
N PHE A 13 -22.29 19.41 23.92
CA PHE A 13 -22.21 18.46 22.82
C PHE A 13 -21.76 19.15 21.52
N GLU A 14 -22.41 20.26 21.15
CA GLU A 14 -22.04 21.03 19.95
C GLU A 14 -20.58 21.51 20.00
N ASN A 15 -20.09 21.94 21.17
CA ASN A 15 -18.70 22.35 21.32
C ASN A 15 -17.71 21.19 21.18
N LYS A 16 -18.03 20.00 21.73
CA LYS A 16 -17.19 18.80 21.60
C LYS A 16 -17.10 18.32 20.15
N GLU A 17 -18.21 18.35 19.42
CA GLU A 17 -18.20 17.93 18.01
C GLU A 17 -17.41 18.89 17.13
N ILE A 18 -17.52 20.21 17.36
CA ILE A 18 -16.69 21.21 16.66
C ILE A 18 -15.21 21.01 16.98
N GLU A 19 -14.84 20.70 18.23
CA GLU A 19 -13.46 20.44 18.61
C GLU A 19 -12.89 19.17 17.94
N ASN A 20 -13.68 18.09 17.89
CA ASN A 20 -13.27 16.85 17.23
C ASN A 20 -13.07 17.05 15.72
N MET A 21 -14.00 17.73 15.04
CA MET A 21 -13.82 18.08 13.63
C MET A 21 -12.62 18.97 13.39
N GLN A 22 -12.36 19.95 14.27
CA GLN A 22 -11.20 20.82 14.15
C GLN A 22 -9.90 20.02 14.28
N LYS A 23 -9.87 18.93 15.07
CA LYS A 23 -8.71 18.01 15.16
C LYS A 23 -8.50 17.24 13.86
N GLU A 24 -9.57 16.73 13.24
CA GLU A 24 -9.50 16.03 11.95
C GLU A 24 -9.10 16.99 10.80
N LEU A 25 -9.70 18.18 10.72
CA LEU A 25 -9.36 19.21 9.74
C LEU A 25 -7.92 19.72 9.87
N LYS A 26 -7.36 19.69 11.08
CA LYS A 26 -5.94 20.05 11.33
C LYS A 26 -4.97 19.12 10.61
N GLN A 27 -5.33 17.84 10.42
CA GLN A 27 -4.51 16.90 9.65
C GLN A 27 -4.39 17.34 8.18
N PHE A 28 -5.40 18.04 7.69
CA PHE A 28 -5.46 18.61 6.33
C PHE A 28 -5.08 20.10 6.29
N SER A 29 -4.53 20.67 7.38
CA SER A 29 -4.16 22.09 7.49
C SER A 29 -5.32 23.10 7.32
N LEU A 30 -6.56 22.68 7.59
CA LEU A 30 -7.78 23.51 7.46
C LEU A 30 -8.31 23.93 8.84
N ARG A 31 -9.04 25.07 8.91
CA ARG A 31 -9.64 25.58 10.16
C ARG A 31 -11.08 26.05 9.95
N ILE A 32 -11.97 25.67 10.87
CA ILE A 32 -13.36 26.18 10.92
C ILE A 32 -13.32 27.64 11.40
N ALA A 33 -14.00 28.53 10.68
CA ALA A 33 -14.07 29.96 11.01
C ALA A 33 -14.95 30.21 12.27
N PRO A 34 -14.63 31.23 13.09
CA PRO A 34 -15.41 31.52 14.29
C PRO A 34 -16.82 32.05 13.92
N GLY A 35 -17.86 31.45 14.51
CA GLY A 35 -19.27 31.88 14.35
C GLY A 35 -20.18 30.94 13.53
N TYR A 36 -19.68 29.80 13.05
CA TYR A 36 -20.48 28.82 12.32
C TYR A 36 -21.06 27.76 13.26
N SER A 37 -22.37 27.55 13.22
CA SER A 37 -23.04 26.51 14.02
C SER A 37 -22.91 25.13 13.37
N TRP A 38 -22.94 24.07 14.19
CA TRP A 38 -22.80 22.69 13.75
C TRP A 38 -23.77 22.32 12.60
N GLN A 39 -25.03 22.75 12.74
CA GLN A 39 -26.07 22.55 11.74
C GLN A 39 -25.78 23.21 10.39
N ARG A 40 -25.00 24.30 10.37
CA ARG A 40 -24.64 25.02 9.14
C ARG A 40 -23.40 24.40 8.46
N ILE A 41 -22.49 23.80 9.23
CA ILE A 41 -21.33 23.04 8.74
C ILE A 41 -21.82 21.76 8.04
N LEU A 42 -22.76 21.03 8.66
CA LEU A 42 -23.40 19.86 8.04
C LEU A 42 -24.20 20.20 6.77
N ARG A 43 -24.67 21.45 6.65
CA ARG A 43 -25.43 21.93 5.48
C ARG A 43 -24.55 22.44 4.34
N TYR A 44 -23.24 22.60 4.57
CA TYR A 44 -22.30 22.97 3.51
C TYR A 44 -22.07 21.74 2.61
N PRO A 45 -22.26 21.84 1.28
CA PRO A 45 -22.53 20.67 0.45
C PRO A 45 -21.26 19.84 0.16
N GLN A 46 -21.05 18.79 0.96
CA GLN A 46 -20.20 17.62 0.66
C GLN A 46 -20.35 17.06 -0.79
N PRO A 47 -21.55 17.00 -1.42
CA PRO A 47 -21.67 16.49 -2.78
C PRO A 47 -20.95 17.34 -3.83
N LYS A 48 -20.89 18.68 -3.68
CA LYS A 48 -20.28 19.53 -4.72
C LYS A 48 -18.76 19.39 -4.77
N ALA A 49 -18.10 19.31 -3.62
CA ALA A 49 -16.66 19.11 -3.56
C ALA A 49 -16.26 17.72 -4.09
N HIS A 50 -17.04 16.68 -3.79
CA HIS A 50 -16.83 15.36 -4.38
C HIS A 50 -17.16 15.33 -5.87
N GLU A 51 -18.20 16.03 -6.31
CA GLU A 51 -18.58 16.10 -7.73
C GLU A 51 -17.57 16.90 -8.55
N GLU A 52 -16.99 17.98 -8.01
CA GLU A 52 -15.88 18.72 -8.61
C GLU A 52 -14.61 17.85 -8.69
N ALA A 53 -14.27 17.12 -7.62
CA ALA A 53 -13.12 16.21 -7.64
C ALA A 53 -13.31 15.06 -8.65
N LEU A 54 -14.51 14.47 -8.73
CA LEU A 54 -14.84 13.42 -9.69
C LEU A 54 -14.86 13.95 -11.13
N ASN A 55 -15.32 15.18 -11.35
CA ASN A 55 -15.29 15.79 -12.67
C ASN A 55 -13.87 16.16 -13.08
N GLN A 56 -13.04 16.64 -12.15
CA GLN A 56 -11.63 16.91 -12.40
C GLN A 56 -10.86 15.63 -12.74
N GLU A 57 -11.08 14.55 -11.99
CA GLU A 57 -10.46 13.25 -12.29
C GLU A 57 -10.89 12.70 -13.66
N LYS A 58 -12.17 12.87 -14.04
CA LYS A 58 -12.65 12.52 -15.38
C LYS A 58 -11.98 13.34 -16.47
N ILE A 59 -11.77 14.63 -16.25
CA ILE A 59 -11.06 15.51 -17.17
C ILE A 59 -9.60 15.06 -17.31
N ASP A 60 -8.91 14.83 -16.19
CA ASP A 60 -7.50 14.41 -16.19
C ASP A 60 -7.32 13.04 -16.89
N VAL A 61 -8.22 12.08 -16.64
CA VAL A 61 -8.23 10.78 -17.34
C VAL A 61 -8.51 10.94 -18.83
N ALA A 62 -9.45 11.82 -19.21
CA ALA A 62 -9.74 12.11 -20.61
C ALA A 62 -8.55 12.79 -21.31
N GLU A 63 -7.89 13.74 -20.65
CA GLU A 63 -6.69 14.42 -21.15
C GLU A 63 -5.52 13.45 -21.30
N ALA A 64 -5.28 12.57 -20.31
CA ALA A 64 -4.25 11.55 -20.39
C ALA A 64 -4.51 10.57 -21.55
N ARG A 65 -5.77 10.13 -21.73
CA ARG A 65 -6.17 9.30 -22.88
C ARG A 65 -5.99 10.03 -24.21
N MET A 66 -6.37 11.31 -24.27
CA MET A 66 -6.21 12.13 -25.47
C MET A 66 -4.73 12.27 -25.83
N LYS A 67 -3.87 12.58 -24.85
CA LYS A 67 -2.42 12.67 -25.03
C LYS A 67 -1.79 11.36 -25.47
N GLY A 68 -2.24 10.23 -24.90
CA GLY A 68 -1.82 8.88 -25.33
C GLY A 68 -2.18 8.60 -26.78
N LYS A 69 -3.44 8.84 -27.16
CA LYS A 69 -3.92 8.66 -28.55
C LYS A 69 -3.22 9.59 -29.54
N ILE A 70 -2.96 10.85 -29.16
CA ILE A 70 -2.20 11.79 -29.99
C ILE A 70 -0.78 11.28 -30.19
N GLY A 71 -0.11 10.81 -29.13
CA GLY A 71 1.24 10.24 -29.22
C GLY A 71 1.30 9.01 -30.12
N GLU A 72 0.32 8.11 -30.00
CA GLU A 72 0.18 6.93 -30.87
C GLU A 72 -0.04 7.33 -32.34
N ALA A 73 -0.99 8.23 -32.61
CA ALA A 73 -1.26 8.73 -33.96
C ALA A 73 -0.07 9.49 -34.57
N GLU A 74 0.68 10.26 -33.76
CA GLU A 74 1.88 10.96 -34.21
C GLU A 74 3.01 9.97 -34.56
N LYS A 75 3.16 8.89 -33.79
CA LYS A 75 4.13 7.82 -34.08
C LYS A 75 3.73 7.05 -35.34
N GLU A 76 2.45 6.71 -35.49
CA GLU A 76 1.93 6.05 -36.69
C GLU A 76 2.07 6.95 -37.93
N GLY A 77 1.78 8.25 -37.81
CA GLY A 77 1.94 9.23 -38.88
C GLY A 77 3.40 9.37 -39.32
N ARG A 78 4.34 9.49 -38.36
CA ARG A 78 5.78 9.49 -38.66
C ARG A 78 6.22 8.18 -39.32
N MET A 79 5.74 7.04 -38.82
CA MET A 79 6.04 5.74 -39.42
C MET A 79 5.58 5.68 -40.88
N LYS A 80 4.34 6.09 -41.19
CA LYS A 80 3.83 6.13 -42.57
C LYS A 80 4.61 7.08 -43.47
N GLN A 81 5.03 8.24 -42.96
CA GLN A 81 5.88 9.16 -43.71
C GLN A 81 7.27 8.57 -44.01
N GLU A 82 7.90 7.93 -43.03
CA GLU A 82 9.20 7.27 -43.23
C GLU A 82 9.08 6.09 -44.20
N ILE A 83 8.03 5.27 -44.09
CA ILE A 83 7.75 4.19 -45.07
C ILE A 83 7.60 4.79 -46.48
N SER A 84 6.81 5.85 -46.63
CA SER A 84 6.62 6.49 -47.95
C SER A 84 7.93 7.06 -48.52
N LYS A 85 8.81 7.62 -47.70
CA LYS A 85 10.15 8.05 -48.13
C LYS A 85 11.00 6.86 -48.58
N ILE A 86 11.01 5.79 -47.79
CA ILE A 86 11.75 4.55 -48.12
C ILE A 86 11.23 3.95 -49.42
N ASP A 87 9.91 3.88 -49.63
CA ASP A 87 9.29 3.38 -50.85
C ASP A 87 9.63 4.25 -52.06
N ALA A 88 9.61 5.58 -51.89
CA ALA A 88 10.01 6.52 -52.95
C ALA A 88 11.48 6.37 -53.32
N ASP A 89 12.37 6.22 -52.33
CA ASP A 89 13.80 6.00 -52.56
C ASP A 89 14.07 4.62 -53.17
N THR A 90 13.30 3.60 -52.79
CA THR A 90 13.35 2.26 -53.38
C THR A 90 12.93 2.31 -54.84
N ALA A 91 11.82 2.98 -55.17
CA ALA A 91 11.37 3.17 -56.54
C ALA A 91 12.40 3.95 -57.40
N ARG A 92 13.03 5.00 -56.84
CA ARG A 92 14.14 5.72 -57.47
C ARG A 92 15.35 4.81 -57.71
N GLN A 93 15.69 3.97 -56.75
CA GLN A 93 16.80 3.04 -56.89
C GLN A 93 16.52 1.95 -57.93
N GLU A 94 15.29 1.43 -57.97
CA GLU A 94 14.86 0.47 -59.00
C GLU A 94 14.89 1.07 -60.41
N THR A 95 14.35 2.28 -60.56
CA THR A 95 14.40 3.01 -61.85
C THR A 95 15.83 3.32 -62.27
N LYS A 96 16.70 3.72 -61.33
CA LYS A 96 18.14 3.90 -61.58
C LYS A 96 18.80 2.59 -62.01
N ARG A 97 18.57 1.48 -61.31
CA ARG A 97 19.09 0.16 -61.67
C ARG A 97 18.56 -0.33 -63.03
N LYS A 98 17.29 -0.09 -63.35
CA LYS A 98 16.71 -0.40 -64.67
C LYS A 98 17.36 0.44 -65.77
N ALA A 99 17.60 1.73 -65.52
CA ALA A 99 18.29 2.61 -66.46
C ALA A 99 19.77 2.21 -66.65
N GLU A 100 20.47 1.85 -65.58
CA GLU A 100 21.84 1.31 -65.63
C GLU A 100 21.88 -0.03 -66.38
N LYS A 101 20.92 -0.93 -66.13
CA LYS A 101 20.81 -2.20 -66.87
C LYS A 101 20.51 -1.98 -68.35
N ALA A 102 19.68 -0.99 -68.70
CA ALA A 102 19.40 -0.63 -70.09
C ALA A 102 20.62 -0.01 -70.77
N LYS A 103 21.38 0.85 -70.08
CA LYS A 103 22.65 1.42 -70.58
C LYS A 103 23.69 0.33 -70.80
N ALA A 104 23.91 -0.53 -69.80
CA ALA A 104 24.82 -1.67 -69.91
C ALA A 104 24.40 -2.64 -71.02
N GLY A 105 23.09 -2.88 -71.20
CA GLY A 105 22.57 -3.68 -72.30
C GLY A 105 22.85 -3.07 -73.68
N SER A 106 22.74 -1.75 -73.82
CA SER A 106 23.07 -1.04 -75.07
C SER A 106 24.58 -1.07 -75.38
N GLU A 107 25.41 -0.88 -74.36
CA GLU A 107 26.88 -0.94 -74.47
C GLU A 107 27.40 -2.36 -74.76
N LEU A 108 26.75 -3.37 -74.19
CA LEU A 108 27.03 -4.77 -74.53
C LEU A 108 26.59 -5.07 -75.96
N MET A 109 25.42 -4.59 -76.40
CA MET A 109 24.94 -4.80 -77.76
C MET A 109 25.83 -4.14 -78.82
N SER A 110 26.34 -2.92 -78.56
CA SER A 110 27.30 -2.27 -79.46
C SER A 110 28.63 -3.03 -79.53
N ARG A 111 29.17 -3.48 -78.39
CA ARG A 111 30.38 -4.33 -78.35
C ARG A 111 30.18 -5.73 -78.94
N GLN A 112 28.98 -6.29 -78.83
CA GLN A 112 28.63 -7.61 -79.40
C GLN A 112 28.58 -7.58 -80.93
N THR A 113 28.29 -6.41 -81.51
CA THR A 113 28.23 -6.19 -82.97
C THR A 113 29.63 -6.11 -83.59
N GLU A 114 30.68 -5.87 -82.79
CA GLU A 114 32.08 -5.77 -83.24
C GLU A 114 32.85 -7.10 -83.17
N LEU A 115 32.27 -8.16 -82.59
CA LEU A 115 32.98 -9.40 -82.23
C LEU A 115 32.24 -10.68 -82.67
N ASP A 116 32.09 -10.87 -83.99
CA ASP A 116 31.99 -12.19 -84.63
C ASP A 116 33.43 -12.75 -84.86
N PRO A 117 33.76 -14.07 -84.91
CA PRO A 117 32.96 -15.30 -84.82
C PRO A 117 33.64 -16.45 -84.01
N VAL A 118 34.48 -16.17 -83.00
CA VAL A 118 35.24 -17.22 -82.23
C VAL A 118 34.46 -17.74 -80.99
N PHE A 119 33.43 -17.03 -80.55
CA PHE A 119 32.84 -17.19 -79.20
C PHE A 119 31.72 -18.26 -79.09
N LYS A 120 31.46 -19.04 -80.14
CA LYS A 120 30.25 -19.89 -80.26
C LYS A 120 30.27 -21.19 -79.42
N LEU A 121 31.40 -21.57 -78.82
CA LEU A 121 31.51 -22.75 -77.93
C LEU A 121 31.80 -22.41 -76.45
N GLN A 122 32.35 -21.22 -76.15
CA GLN A 122 32.59 -20.75 -74.77
C GLN A 122 31.40 -19.96 -74.19
N LYS A 123 30.65 -19.24 -75.03
CA LYS A 123 29.41 -18.54 -74.66
C LYS A 123 28.42 -19.35 -73.84
N PRO A 124 27.99 -20.56 -74.27
CA PRO A 124 26.92 -21.25 -73.58
C PRO A 124 27.34 -21.68 -72.18
N VAL A 125 28.59 -22.09 -71.97
CA VAL A 125 29.06 -22.52 -70.64
C VAL A 125 29.25 -21.34 -69.70
N GLU A 126 29.79 -20.23 -70.19
CA GLU A 126 29.96 -19.01 -69.38
C GLU A 126 28.64 -18.28 -69.14
N SER A 127 27.70 -18.26 -70.09
CA SER A 127 26.36 -17.72 -69.88
C SER A 127 25.57 -18.58 -68.91
N THR A 128 25.64 -19.91 -69.02
CA THR A 128 24.95 -20.81 -68.07
C THR A 128 25.56 -20.70 -66.67
N ARG A 129 26.88 -20.55 -66.54
CA ARG A 129 27.52 -20.25 -65.23
C ARG A 129 27.16 -18.87 -64.69
N ALA A 130 27.12 -17.84 -65.54
CA ALA A 130 26.76 -16.49 -65.14
C ALA A 130 25.29 -16.36 -64.73
N GLU A 131 24.40 -17.20 -65.26
CA GLU A 131 22.99 -17.26 -64.89
C GLU A 131 22.76 -18.10 -63.61
N THR A 132 23.49 -19.20 -63.42
CA THR A 132 23.30 -20.11 -62.29
C THR A 132 23.97 -19.66 -60.98
N GLU A 133 25.12 -18.99 -61.04
CA GLU A 133 25.81 -18.48 -59.84
C GLU A 133 25.00 -17.43 -59.05
N PRO A 134 24.36 -16.40 -59.64
CA PRO A 134 23.57 -15.43 -58.86
C PRO A 134 22.31 -16.06 -58.25
N GLU A 135 21.73 -17.06 -58.92
CA GLU A 135 20.57 -17.78 -58.39
C GLU A 135 20.97 -18.71 -57.23
N ARG A 136 22.13 -19.37 -57.33
CA ARG A 136 22.73 -20.14 -56.24
C ARG A 136 23.11 -19.25 -55.04
N LEU A 137 23.69 -18.07 -55.28
CA LEU A 137 24.02 -17.11 -54.22
C LEU A 137 22.75 -16.61 -53.52
N ARG A 138 21.71 -16.27 -54.28
CA ARG A 138 20.39 -15.90 -53.72
C ARG A 138 19.79 -17.05 -52.92
N ALA A 139 19.84 -18.29 -53.41
CA ALA A 139 19.36 -19.45 -52.67
C ALA A 139 20.14 -19.65 -51.36
N SER A 140 21.47 -19.46 -51.38
CA SER A 140 22.33 -19.46 -50.19
C SER A 140 21.97 -18.32 -49.22
N GLU A 141 21.73 -17.11 -49.70
CA GLU A 141 21.37 -15.97 -48.86
C GLU A 141 19.98 -16.13 -48.23
N VAL A 142 19.01 -16.64 -48.99
CA VAL A 142 17.66 -16.93 -48.49
C VAL A 142 17.70 -18.03 -47.43
N THR A 143 18.48 -19.09 -47.65
CA THR A 143 18.63 -20.16 -46.65
C THR A 143 19.33 -19.67 -45.39
N LYS A 144 20.42 -18.90 -45.51
CA LYS A 144 21.07 -18.25 -44.35
C LYS A 144 20.11 -17.34 -43.60
N SER A 145 19.33 -16.52 -44.31
CA SER A 145 18.36 -15.60 -43.69
C SER A 145 17.25 -16.37 -42.97
N LYS A 146 16.77 -17.48 -43.54
CA LYS A 146 15.79 -18.36 -42.89
C LYS A 146 16.35 -19.00 -41.62
N VAL A 147 17.57 -19.53 -41.66
CA VAL A 147 18.23 -20.15 -40.50
C VAL A 147 18.45 -19.13 -39.39
N VAL A 148 18.90 -17.91 -39.72
CA VAL A 148 19.07 -16.84 -38.72
C VAL A 148 17.74 -16.43 -38.10
N ARG A 149 16.68 -16.33 -38.92
CA ARG A 149 15.34 -16.00 -38.40
C ARG A 149 14.81 -17.11 -37.49
N GLU A 150 14.95 -18.37 -37.90
CA GLU A 150 14.49 -19.53 -37.14
C GLU A 150 15.29 -19.70 -35.84
N SER A 151 16.61 -19.47 -35.85
CA SER A 151 17.40 -19.50 -34.61
C SER A 151 17.00 -18.35 -33.68
N ALA A 152 16.78 -17.14 -34.20
CA ALA A 152 16.34 -16.01 -33.40
C ALA A 152 14.94 -16.21 -32.81
N GLU A 153 14.02 -16.83 -33.57
CA GLU A 153 12.69 -17.24 -33.09
C GLU A 153 12.83 -18.28 -31.96
N GLN A 154 13.66 -19.31 -32.13
CA GLN A 154 13.90 -20.32 -31.09
C GLN A 154 14.55 -19.74 -29.83
N ASP A 155 15.52 -18.83 -29.96
CA ASP A 155 16.16 -18.17 -28.83
C ASP A 155 15.17 -17.28 -28.07
N ALA A 156 14.30 -16.57 -28.79
CA ALA A 156 13.25 -15.74 -28.19
C ALA A 156 12.19 -16.59 -27.46
N ASP A 157 11.76 -17.70 -28.07
CA ASP A 157 10.80 -18.63 -27.46
C ASP A 157 11.39 -19.31 -26.22
N ALA A 158 12.67 -19.70 -26.27
CA ALA A 158 13.38 -20.25 -25.12
C ALA A 158 13.48 -19.22 -23.99
N ALA A 159 13.86 -17.98 -24.29
CA ALA A 159 13.91 -16.91 -23.32
C ALA A 159 12.53 -16.65 -22.68
N TYR A 160 11.49 -16.53 -23.50
CA TYR A 160 10.11 -16.35 -23.03
C TYR A 160 9.65 -17.50 -22.12
N TYR A 161 9.92 -18.75 -22.51
CA TYR A 161 9.56 -19.91 -21.69
C TYR A 161 10.29 -19.92 -20.35
N THR A 162 11.58 -19.59 -20.33
CA THR A 162 12.35 -19.53 -19.08
C THR A 162 11.88 -18.41 -18.16
N GLU A 163 11.57 -17.24 -18.71
CA GLU A 163 11.06 -16.10 -17.96
C GLU A 163 9.66 -16.38 -17.42
N GLN A 164 8.77 -16.96 -18.23
CA GLN A 164 7.44 -17.38 -17.80
C GLN A 164 7.52 -18.39 -16.65
N LYS A 165 8.38 -19.42 -16.77
CA LYS A 165 8.58 -20.40 -15.69
C LYS A 165 9.18 -19.77 -14.43
N ALA A 166 10.10 -18.81 -14.57
CA ALA A 166 10.67 -18.10 -13.45
C ALA A 166 9.62 -17.24 -12.74
N ALA A 167 8.79 -16.52 -13.50
CA ALA A 167 7.69 -15.71 -12.98
C ALA A 167 6.65 -16.57 -12.25
N ASP A 168 6.22 -17.68 -12.86
CA ASP A 168 5.29 -18.64 -12.26
C ASP A 168 5.86 -19.22 -10.97
N ALA A 169 7.15 -19.58 -10.94
CA ALA A 169 7.81 -20.10 -9.75
C ALA A 169 7.89 -19.05 -8.63
N GLN A 170 8.15 -17.78 -8.96
CA GLN A 170 8.12 -16.70 -7.98
C GLN A 170 6.71 -16.47 -7.42
N LEU A 171 5.70 -16.46 -8.29
CA LEU A 171 4.31 -16.29 -7.90
C LEU A 171 3.85 -17.44 -6.99
N TYR A 172 4.24 -18.68 -7.32
CA TYR A 172 4.00 -19.84 -6.47
C TYR A 172 4.68 -19.72 -5.10
N LYS A 173 5.96 -19.32 -5.05
CA LYS A 173 6.68 -19.08 -3.79
C LYS A 173 5.99 -18.01 -2.94
N GLN A 174 5.56 -16.90 -3.55
CA GLN A 174 4.85 -15.83 -2.86
C GLN A 174 3.51 -16.29 -2.31
N LYS A 175 2.71 -17.04 -3.09
CA LYS A 175 1.45 -17.64 -2.64
C LYS A 175 1.66 -18.56 -1.44
N MET A 176 2.60 -19.49 -1.52
CA MET A 176 2.90 -20.40 -0.42
C MET A 176 3.39 -19.68 0.83
N ALA A 177 4.20 -18.62 0.68
CA ALA A 177 4.65 -17.81 1.80
C ALA A 177 3.49 -17.04 2.44
N ALA A 178 2.61 -16.43 1.63
CA ALA A 178 1.42 -15.74 2.11
C ALA A 178 0.48 -16.69 2.86
N ASP A 179 0.18 -17.86 2.29
CA ASP A 179 -0.67 -18.87 2.90
C ASP A 179 -0.07 -19.40 4.22
N ALA A 180 1.25 -19.62 4.26
CA ALA A 180 1.95 -20.02 5.48
C ALA A 180 1.87 -18.93 6.57
N THR A 181 2.05 -17.65 6.20
CA THR A 181 1.92 -16.55 7.16
C THR A 181 0.49 -16.39 7.67
N TYR A 182 -0.50 -16.53 6.80
CA TYR A 182 -1.92 -16.49 7.17
C TYR A 182 -2.27 -17.63 8.12
N TYR A 183 -1.83 -18.86 7.82
CA TYR A 183 -2.05 -20.00 8.69
C TYR A 183 -1.42 -19.80 10.07
N ARG A 184 -0.18 -19.29 10.13
CA ARG A 184 0.50 -19.00 11.41
C ARG A 184 -0.25 -17.96 12.21
N GLN A 185 -0.63 -16.84 11.59
CA GLN A 185 -1.37 -15.77 12.24
C GLN A 185 -2.76 -16.23 12.71
N SER A 186 -3.48 -17.01 11.90
CA SER A 186 -4.76 -17.60 12.30
C SER A 186 -4.60 -18.51 13.51
N LYS A 187 -3.58 -19.39 13.53
CA LYS A 187 -3.33 -20.26 14.68
C LYS A 187 -2.90 -19.52 15.94
N GLU A 188 -2.11 -18.45 15.80
CA GLU A 188 -1.70 -17.60 16.91
C GLU A 188 -2.87 -16.78 17.48
N ALA A 189 -3.74 -16.27 16.60
CA ALA A 189 -4.98 -15.60 17.00
C ALA A 189 -5.95 -16.56 17.70
N ASP A 190 -6.15 -17.76 17.17
CA ASP A 190 -6.97 -18.80 17.81
C ASP A 190 -6.42 -19.20 19.18
N ALA A 191 -5.09 -19.34 19.28
CA ALA A 191 -4.43 -19.67 20.55
C ALA A 191 -4.60 -18.55 21.58
N SER A 192 -4.45 -17.29 21.19
CA SER A 192 -4.63 -16.14 22.10
C SER A 192 -6.09 -16.00 22.53
N LEU A 193 -7.07 -16.21 21.63
CA LEU A 193 -8.48 -16.28 21.99
C LEU A 193 -8.78 -17.41 22.96
N TYR A 194 -8.19 -18.59 22.74
CA TYR A 194 -8.35 -19.73 23.64
C TYR A 194 -7.77 -19.44 25.03
N GLN A 195 -6.59 -18.82 25.10
CA GLN A 195 -5.99 -18.39 26.37
C GLN A 195 -6.88 -17.39 27.09
N GLN A 196 -7.31 -16.31 26.42
CA GLN A 196 -8.20 -15.32 27.00
C GLN A 196 -9.51 -15.92 27.48
N LYS A 197 -10.09 -16.85 26.72
CA LYS A 197 -11.30 -17.56 27.12
C LYS A 197 -11.07 -18.39 28.40
N ARG A 198 -9.95 -19.12 28.49
CA ARG A 198 -9.58 -19.90 29.68
C ARG A 198 -9.30 -19.03 30.89
N GLU A 199 -8.63 -17.89 30.69
CA GLU A 199 -8.40 -16.90 31.74
C GLU A 199 -9.71 -16.28 32.23
N ALA A 200 -10.62 -15.91 31.32
CA ALA A 200 -11.93 -15.38 31.67
C ALA A 200 -12.79 -16.43 32.42
N GLU A 201 -12.78 -17.68 31.98
CA GLU A 201 -13.41 -18.80 32.69
C GLU A 201 -12.81 -18.96 34.10
N GLY A 202 -11.48 -18.88 34.24
CA GLY A 202 -10.79 -18.94 35.52
C GLY A 202 -11.17 -17.78 36.46
N ILE A 203 -11.19 -16.55 35.96
CA ILE A 203 -11.61 -15.36 36.72
C ILE A 203 -13.08 -15.48 37.13
N PHE A 204 -13.93 -15.99 36.25
CA PHE A 204 -15.35 -16.18 36.52
C PHE A 204 -15.59 -17.20 37.64
N GLU A 205 -14.91 -18.35 37.60
CA GLU A 205 -14.98 -19.34 38.68
C GLU A 205 -14.38 -18.81 39.99
N MET A 206 -13.30 -18.03 39.93
CA MET A 206 -12.78 -17.32 41.10
C MET A 206 -13.80 -16.32 41.67
N ALA A 207 -14.50 -15.56 40.82
CA ALA A 207 -15.52 -14.62 41.23
C ALA A 207 -16.70 -15.34 41.93
N LYS A 208 -17.15 -16.48 41.41
CA LYS A 208 -18.14 -17.33 42.09
C LYS A 208 -17.64 -17.82 43.45
N ALA A 209 -16.39 -18.29 43.52
CA ALA A 209 -15.81 -18.74 44.79
C ALA A 209 -15.73 -17.59 45.81
N TYR A 210 -15.37 -16.38 45.38
CA TYR A 210 -15.39 -15.21 46.25
C TYR A 210 -16.82 -14.82 46.67
N GLY A 211 -17.81 -14.90 45.78
CA GLY A 211 -19.22 -14.70 46.12
C GLY A 211 -19.69 -15.65 47.22
N ALA A 212 -19.45 -16.96 47.05
CA ALA A 212 -19.78 -17.94 48.08
C ALA A 212 -19.04 -17.69 49.41
N LEU A 213 -17.79 -17.21 49.36
CA LEU A 213 -17.04 -16.87 50.58
C LEU A 213 -17.60 -15.62 51.28
N ILE A 214 -18.05 -14.62 50.51
CA ILE A 214 -18.73 -13.42 51.03
C ILE A 214 -20.01 -13.81 51.76
N ASP A 215 -20.79 -14.74 51.20
CA ASP A 215 -22.03 -15.23 51.81
C ASP A 215 -21.76 -15.98 53.13
N VAL A 216 -20.73 -16.84 53.16
CA VAL A 216 -20.33 -17.59 54.38
C VAL A 216 -19.77 -16.67 55.47
N LEU A 217 -19.02 -15.64 55.10
CA LEU A 217 -18.39 -14.69 56.04
C LEU A 217 -19.36 -13.63 56.58
N GLY A 218 -20.61 -13.59 56.11
CA GLY A 218 -21.63 -12.66 56.61
C GLY A 218 -21.60 -11.28 55.95
N GLY A 219 -21.11 -11.21 54.70
CA GLY A 219 -21.20 -10.02 53.86
C GLY A 219 -19.86 -9.42 53.43
N PRO A 220 -19.89 -8.42 52.52
CA PRO A 220 -18.68 -7.91 51.86
C PRO A 220 -17.63 -7.34 52.81
N GLN A 221 -18.07 -6.82 53.96
CA GLN A 221 -17.18 -6.15 54.90
C GLN A 221 -16.34 -7.12 55.74
N ALA A 222 -16.93 -8.26 56.14
CA ALA A 222 -16.21 -9.35 56.79
C ALA A 222 -15.21 -10.01 55.82
N PHE A 223 -15.56 -10.11 54.53
CA PHE A 223 -14.65 -10.60 53.50
C PHE A 223 -13.43 -9.68 53.29
N LEU A 224 -13.60 -8.36 53.31
CA LEU A 224 -12.49 -7.41 53.23
C LEU A 224 -11.56 -7.53 54.44
N GLN A 225 -12.12 -7.69 55.64
CA GLN A 225 -11.34 -7.92 56.86
C GLN A 225 -10.55 -9.24 56.80
N PHE A 226 -11.18 -10.32 56.35
CA PHE A 226 -10.51 -11.61 56.11
C PHE A 226 -9.39 -11.51 55.06
N ARG A 227 -9.58 -10.73 53.99
CA ARG A 227 -8.55 -10.49 52.97
C ARG A 227 -7.38 -9.64 53.49
N MET A 228 -7.65 -8.72 54.40
CA MET A 228 -6.65 -7.93 55.12
C MET A 228 -5.80 -8.83 56.04
N GLU A 229 -6.44 -9.71 56.81
CA GLU A 229 -5.76 -10.68 57.68
C GLU A 229 -4.92 -11.70 56.92
N ASN A 230 -5.35 -12.11 55.72
CA ASN A 230 -4.57 -13.01 54.86
C ASN A 230 -3.33 -12.36 54.19
N GLY A 231 -2.95 -11.13 54.58
CA GLY A 231 -1.69 -10.50 54.22
C GLY A 231 -1.50 -10.18 52.73
N ARG A 232 -2.57 -10.23 51.91
CA ARG A 232 -2.50 -9.83 50.49
C ARG A 232 -2.29 -8.33 50.35
N TYR A 233 -2.91 -7.53 51.22
CA TYR A 233 -2.71 -6.08 51.27
C TYR A 233 -1.33 -5.71 51.81
N GLU A 234 -0.79 -6.47 52.76
CA GLU A 234 0.60 -6.28 53.24
C GLU A 234 1.61 -6.53 52.12
N ARG A 235 1.41 -7.58 51.31
CA ARG A 235 2.27 -7.86 50.14
C ARG A 235 2.14 -6.81 49.05
N LEU A 236 0.93 -6.32 48.76
CA LEU A 236 0.73 -5.21 47.83
C LEU A 236 1.41 -3.94 48.35
N ALA A 237 1.21 -3.58 49.62
CA ALA A 237 1.86 -2.43 50.24
C ALA A 237 3.39 -2.53 50.19
N LYS A 238 3.98 -3.71 50.46
CA LYS A 238 5.43 -3.95 50.34
C LYS A 238 5.92 -3.84 48.90
N ALA A 239 5.16 -4.31 47.91
CA ALA A 239 5.53 -4.19 46.50
C ALA A 239 5.46 -2.73 46.01
N THR A 240 4.44 -1.99 46.41
CA THR A 240 4.31 -0.55 46.11
C THR A 240 5.40 0.26 46.80
N ALA A 241 5.73 -0.08 48.05
CA ALA A 241 6.84 0.54 48.78
C ALA A 241 8.19 0.32 48.06
N ARG A 242 8.48 -0.91 47.63
CA ARG A 242 9.70 -1.21 46.85
C ARG A 242 9.76 -0.48 45.51
N LEU A 243 8.64 -0.39 44.79
CA LEU A 243 8.55 0.40 43.55
C LEU A 243 8.79 1.89 43.81
N SER A 244 8.28 2.42 44.93
CA SER A 244 8.50 3.82 45.31
C SER A 244 9.95 4.10 45.72
N GLU A 245 10.61 3.12 46.34
CA GLU A 245 12.02 3.18 46.72
C GLU A 245 12.92 3.10 45.50
N ASP A 246 12.65 2.18 44.57
CA ASP A 246 13.36 2.06 43.29
C ASP A 246 13.16 3.31 42.41
N PHE A 247 11.93 3.84 42.34
CA PHE A 247 11.65 5.11 41.67
C PHE A 247 12.42 6.28 42.30
N ASN A 248 12.45 6.35 43.64
CA ASN A 248 13.21 7.38 44.34
C ASN A 248 14.72 7.24 44.14
N GLN A 249 15.24 6.01 44.10
CA GLN A 249 16.64 5.71 43.81
C GLN A 249 17.01 6.14 42.38
N ARG A 250 16.21 5.74 41.38
CA ARG A 250 16.42 6.10 39.96
C ARG A 250 16.25 7.60 39.68
N SER A 251 15.46 8.30 40.49
CA SER A 251 15.36 9.76 40.48
C SER A 251 16.57 10.44 41.15
N ARG A 252 17.20 9.82 42.17
CA ARG A 252 18.45 10.32 42.78
C ARG A 252 19.66 10.11 41.86
N ASP A 253 19.69 9.02 41.11
CA ASP A 253 20.77 8.68 40.17
C ASP A 253 20.73 9.49 38.86
N GLY A 254 19.80 10.46 38.74
CA GLY A 254 19.74 11.40 37.61
C GLY A 254 19.22 10.82 36.29
N ILE A 255 18.71 9.59 36.29
CA ILE A 255 18.11 8.94 35.10
C ILE A 255 16.71 9.50 34.81
N LEU A 256 16.04 10.05 35.82
CA LEU A 256 14.76 10.76 35.70
C LEU A 256 14.91 12.18 36.27
N VAL A 257 14.69 13.20 35.43
CA VAL A 257 14.77 14.61 35.82
C VAL A 257 13.55 14.99 36.66
N ARG A 258 13.81 15.42 37.90
CA ARG A 258 12.82 16.04 38.78
C ARG A 258 12.74 17.52 38.46
N ASP A 259 11.64 17.95 37.85
CA ASP A 259 11.36 19.39 37.75
C ASP A 259 11.00 19.92 39.15
N GLY A 260 11.64 21.02 39.51
CA GLY A 260 11.67 21.51 40.89
C GLY A 260 10.36 22.17 41.29
N SER A 261 9.56 21.47 42.10
CA SER A 261 8.87 22.04 43.27
C SER A 261 8.27 20.87 44.06
N GLY A 262 8.46 20.87 45.39
CA GLY A 262 8.06 19.76 46.23
C GLY A 262 6.55 19.53 46.23
N ASP A 263 6.11 18.41 45.67
CA ASP A 263 4.84 17.80 46.05
C ASP A 263 4.88 16.30 45.72
N SER A 264 5.32 15.48 46.68
CA SER A 264 5.36 14.01 46.58
C SER A 264 3.98 13.38 46.32
N ILE A 265 2.91 14.18 46.39
CA ILE A 265 1.51 13.78 46.20
C ILE A 265 1.01 14.09 44.78
N ALA A 266 1.78 14.79 43.93
CA ALA A 266 1.35 15.19 42.58
C ALA A 266 0.87 14.02 41.68
N PRO A 267 1.51 12.82 41.67
CA PRO A 267 1.01 11.69 40.88
C PRO A 267 -0.32 11.15 41.41
N VAL A 268 -0.47 11.10 42.74
CA VAL A 268 -1.71 10.66 43.41
C VAL A 268 -2.84 11.67 43.18
N ARG A 269 -2.53 12.96 43.22
CA ARG A 269 -3.47 14.05 42.93
C ARG A 269 -3.93 14.03 41.47
N ASN A 270 -3.03 13.79 40.51
CA ASN A 270 -3.39 13.69 39.10
C ASN A 270 -4.23 12.43 38.78
N ILE A 271 -3.98 11.31 39.47
CA ILE A 271 -4.83 10.11 39.35
C ILE A 271 -6.20 10.37 39.98
N MET A 272 -6.26 11.02 41.14
CA MET A 272 -7.51 11.39 41.83
C MET A 272 -8.33 12.43 41.07
N GLN A 273 -7.69 13.40 40.40
CA GLN A 273 -8.34 14.41 39.56
C GLN A 273 -8.72 13.88 38.17
N GLY A 274 -8.10 12.78 37.73
CA GLY A 274 -8.43 12.09 36.48
C GLY A 274 -9.58 11.08 36.61
N LEU A 275 -10.07 10.82 37.82
CA LEU A 275 -11.27 10.00 38.04
C LEU A 275 -12.52 10.90 37.85
N PRO A 276 -13.33 10.72 36.78
CA PRO A 276 -14.67 11.33 36.67
C PRO A 276 -15.55 10.83 37.84
N PRO A 277 -16.74 11.41 38.14
CA PRO A 277 -17.44 11.34 39.45
C PRO A 277 -17.90 9.92 39.84
N LEU A 278 -16.92 9.08 40.16
CA LEU A 278 -17.05 7.75 40.72
C LEU A 278 -17.13 7.83 42.24
N LEU A 279 -16.55 8.86 42.85
CA LEU A 279 -16.63 9.07 44.30
C LEU A 279 -18.05 9.45 44.74
N ASP A 280 -18.73 10.30 43.97
CA ASP A 280 -20.14 10.63 44.23
C ASP A 280 -21.08 9.45 43.94
N THR A 281 -20.83 8.68 42.86
CA THR A 281 -21.64 7.49 42.56
C THR A 281 -21.39 6.34 43.53
N ILE A 282 -20.18 6.18 44.07
CA ILE A 282 -19.89 5.23 45.16
C ILE A 282 -20.57 5.69 46.45
N HIS A 283 -20.59 7.00 46.76
CA HIS A 283 -21.32 7.55 47.90
C HIS A 283 -22.84 7.33 47.77
N GLU A 284 -23.41 7.60 46.60
CA GLU A 284 -24.84 7.38 46.31
C GLU A 284 -25.23 5.89 46.27
N GLN A 285 -24.35 4.98 45.81
CA GLN A 285 -24.65 3.55 45.72
C GLN A 285 -24.34 2.75 47.00
N THR A 286 -23.44 3.23 47.85
CA THR A 286 -22.95 2.45 49.01
C THR A 286 -23.11 3.17 50.36
N GLY A 287 -23.45 4.46 50.39
CA GLY A 287 -23.66 5.24 51.60
C GLY A 287 -22.40 5.51 52.44
N MET A 288 -21.22 5.15 51.95
CA MET A 288 -19.95 5.37 52.65
C MET A 288 -19.37 6.74 52.28
N SER A 289 -19.05 7.56 53.29
CA SER A 289 -18.31 8.81 53.08
C SER A 289 -16.81 8.54 53.01
N PRO A 290 -16.06 9.22 52.12
CA PRO A 290 -14.62 9.07 52.08
C PRO A 290 -13.97 9.58 53.39
N PRO A 291 -12.79 9.07 53.75
CA PRO A 291 -12.06 9.49 54.95
C PRO A 291 -11.76 10.99 54.97
N SER A 292 -11.66 11.58 56.17
CA SER A 292 -11.48 13.03 56.38
C SER A 292 -10.22 13.66 55.79
N TRP A 293 -9.23 12.86 55.38
CA TRP A 293 -8.03 13.34 54.67
C TRP A 293 -8.23 13.47 53.14
N LEU A 294 -9.43 13.14 52.65
CA LEU A 294 -9.84 13.18 51.25
C LEU A 294 -10.84 14.33 50.96
N ALA A 295 -11.15 15.16 51.97
CA ALA A 295 -11.95 16.39 51.86
C ALA A 295 -11.07 17.61 51.59
#